data_AF-A0A7C2KSP0-F1
#
_entry.id   AF-A0A7C2KSP0-F1
#
_cell.length_a   1.000
_cell.length_b   1.000
_cell.length_c   1.000
_cell.angle_alpha   90.00
_cell.angle_beta   90.00
_cell.angle_gamma   90.00
#
_symmetry.space_group_name_H-M   'P 1'
#
loop_
_entity.id
_entity.type
_entity.pdbx_description
1 polymer ?
#
loop_
_entity_poly.entity_id
_entity_poly.type
_entity_poly.pdbx_seq_one_letter_code
_entity_poly.pdbx_strand_id
1 'polypeptide(L)'
;MKKVAGFLSAAVAVIGLSGCGGGGSDSYDHTYYLQTYDDYYDEYVGVPDVYYECGSYVGHTSSNGGFRMSDGDICTFFDLDDTVSYEYNILYLGGNSSGTVGLADVEYSCDSGISGATDYDGAFSFDPDYINPDYPGDICDFYFY
;
A
#
# COMPACT_ATOMS: atom_id res chain seq x y z
N MET A 1 -40.03 29.56 62.30
CA MET A 1 -40.48 28.25 61.76
C MET A 1 -40.48 28.42 60.24
N LYS A 2 -39.60 27.82 59.42
CA LYS A 2 -39.26 26.41 59.25
C LYS A 2 -37.78 26.26 58.91
N LYS A 3 -37.11 25.33 59.60
CA LYS A 3 -35.91 24.62 59.14
C LYS A 3 -36.34 23.54 58.14
N VAL A 4 -35.46 23.11 57.24
CA VAL A 4 -35.15 21.73 56.73
C VAL A 4 -34.28 21.97 55.46
N ALA A 5 -32.95 21.83 55.49
CA ALA A 5 -32.12 20.62 55.45
C ALA A 5 -32.15 19.85 54.10
N GLY A 6 -30.95 19.54 53.58
CA GLY A 6 -30.68 18.75 52.38
C GLY A 6 -29.32 19.17 51.80
N PHE A 7 -28.18 18.84 52.41
CA PHE A 7 -27.48 17.55 52.37
C PHE A 7 -27.23 16.99 50.95
N LEU A 8 -25.97 17.17 50.53
CA LEU A 8 -25.08 16.23 49.81
C LEU A 8 -25.66 15.40 48.65
N SER A 9 -25.01 15.50 47.48
CA SER A 9 -24.03 14.48 47.06
C SER A 9 -23.33 14.89 45.78
N ALA A 10 -22.01 15.04 45.87
CA ALA A 10 -21.13 14.98 44.71
C ALA A 10 -21.12 13.53 44.21
N ALA A 11 -21.68 13.27 43.03
CA ALA A 11 -21.52 12.00 42.35
C ALA A 11 -20.31 12.14 41.40
N VAL A 12 -19.13 11.83 41.94
CA VAL A 12 -17.97 11.46 41.14
C VAL A 12 -18.21 10.03 40.67
N ALA A 13 -18.54 9.86 39.39
CA ALA A 13 -18.52 8.56 38.73
C ALA A 13 -17.15 8.39 38.08
N VAL A 14 -16.17 7.90 38.84
CA VAL A 14 -15.05 7.14 38.27
C VAL A 14 -15.35 5.68 38.58
N ILE A 15 -15.22 4.85 37.54
CA ILE A 15 -14.95 3.40 37.50
C ILE A 15 -15.86 2.80 36.43
N GLY A 16 -15.22 2.64 35.27
CA GLY A 16 -15.74 1.97 34.10
C GLY A 16 -14.70 1.94 32.99
N LEU A 17 -13.40 1.87 33.33
CA LEU A 17 -12.42 1.31 32.41
C LEU A 17 -12.73 -0.18 32.32
N SER A 18 -13.71 -0.53 31.48
CA SER A 18 -13.77 -1.84 30.85
C SER A 18 -12.58 -1.94 29.91
N GLY A 19 -11.40 -2.08 30.50
CA GLY A 19 -10.24 -2.67 29.85
C GLY A 19 -10.53 -4.16 29.71
N CYS A 20 -11.05 -4.54 28.56
CA CYS A 20 -10.97 -5.90 28.04
C CYS A 20 -11.26 -5.81 26.55
N GLY A 21 -10.18 -5.70 25.77
CA GLY A 21 -10.21 -5.59 24.33
C GLY A 21 -8.83 -5.87 23.77
N GLY A 22 -8.21 -6.97 24.23
CA GLY A 22 -7.20 -7.64 23.42
C GLY A 22 -7.94 -8.24 22.23
N GLY A 23 -8.06 -7.46 21.16
CA GLY A 23 -8.40 -7.96 19.84
C GLY A 23 -7.09 -8.28 19.14
N GLY A 24 -6.97 -9.50 18.60
CA GLY A 24 -5.79 -9.89 17.84
C GLY A 24 -5.49 -8.86 16.76
N SER A 25 -4.22 -8.75 16.39
CA SER A 25 -3.84 -8.11 15.14
C SER A 25 -4.49 -8.89 14.02
N ASP A 26 -5.74 -8.55 13.69
CA ASP A 26 -6.39 -9.00 12.47
C ASP A 26 -5.59 -8.33 11.35
N SER A 27 -4.62 -9.05 10.80
CA SER A 27 -3.96 -8.62 9.58
C SER A 27 -5.01 -8.66 8.48
N TYR A 28 -5.35 -7.49 7.93
CA TYR A 28 -6.34 -7.40 6.87
C TYR A 28 -5.67 -7.68 5.53
N ASP A 29 -6.28 -8.57 4.76
CA ASP A 29 -5.88 -8.80 3.38
C ASP A 29 -6.36 -7.64 2.52
N HIS A 30 -5.46 -7.09 1.71
CA HIS A 30 -5.75 -6.04 0.75
C HIS A 30 -5.56 -6.52 -0.68
N THR A 31 -6.21 -5.82 -1.60
CA THR A 31 -5.92 -5.91 -3.04
C THR A 31 -5.60 -4.51 -3.53
N TYR A 32 -4.37 -4.35 -3.99
CA TYR A 32 -3.85 -3.12 -4.58
C TYR A 32 -3.48 -3.38 -6.04
N TYR A 33 -3.10 -2.33 -6.75
CA TYR A 33 -2.97 -2.36 -8.19
C TYR A 33 -1.65 -1.73 -8.62
N LEU A 34 -0.81 -2.47 -9.35
CA LEU A 34 0.34 -1.93 -10.07
C LEU A 34 -0.12 -1.38 -11.41
N GLN A 35 0.12 -0.10 -11.67
CA GLN A 35 -0.47 0.60 -12.81
C GLN A 35 0.56 1.49 -13.51
N THR A 36 0.28 1.77 -14.77
CA THR A 36 0.87 2.88 -15.54
C THR A 36 -0.20 3.93 -15.81
N TYR A 37 0.19 5.08 -16.33
CA TYR A 37 -0.71 6.17 -16.67
C TYR A 37 -0.63 6.49 -18.17
N ASP A 38 -1.75 6.41 -18.88
CA ASP A 38 -1.87 6.75 -20.30
C ASP A 38 -2.29 8.21 -20.46
N ASP A 39 -1.31 9.08 -20.73
CA ASP A 39 -1.49 10.51 -20.98
C ASP A 39 -2.49 10.83 -22.12
N TYR A 40 -2.60 9.96 -23.13
CA TYR A 40 -3.46 10.23 -24.29
C TYR A 40 -4.93 10.04 -23.95
N TYR A 41 -5.24 9.07 -23.08
CA TYR A 41 -6.60 8.78 -22.64
C TYR A 41 -6.94 9.32 -21.24
N ASP A 42 -5.98 9.90 -20.52
CA ASP A 42 -6.15 10.43 -19.16
C ASP A 42 -6.63 9.33 -18.20
N GLU A 43 -6.02 8.13 -18.29
CA GLU A 43 -6.44 6.96 -17.51
C GLU A 43 -5.28 6.11 -16.97
N TYR A 44 -5.51 5.47 -15.83
CA TYR A 44 -4.59 4.47 -15.30
C TYR A 44 -4.88 3.09 -15.91
N VAL A 45 -3.82 2.44 -16.37
CA VAL A 45 -3.87 1.11 -16.98
C VAL A 45 -3.11 0.14 -16.08
N GLY A 46 -3.74 -0.98 -15.72
CA GLY A 46 -3.07 -2.01 -14.93
C GLY A 46 -1.92 -2.66 -15.68
N VAL A 47 -0.81 -2.92 -14.97
CA VAL A 47 0.36 -3.62 -15.52
C VAL A 47 0.22 -5.11 -15.18
N PRO A 48 -0.12 -5.97 -16.16
CA PRO A 48 -0.35 -7.38 -15.91
C PRO A 48 0.94 -8.20 -15.91
N ASP A 49 0.86 -9.41 -15.36
CA ASP A 49 1.89 -10.46 -15.45
C ASP A 49 3.23 -10.17 -14.76
N VAL A 50 3.29 -9.14 -13.90
CA VAL A 50 4.48 -8.83 -13.10
C VAL A 50 4.55 -9.80 -11.92
N TYR A 51 5.66 -10.53 -11.79
CA TYR A 51 5.88 -11.44 -10.67
C TYR A 51 6.05 -10.64 -9.38
N TYR A 52 5.33 -11.04 -8.32
CA TYR A 52 5.41 -10.41 -7.02
C TYR A 52 5.43 -11.43 -5.88
N GLU A 53 6.10 -11.03 -4.80
CA GLU A 53 6.13 -11.73 -3.53
C GLU A 53 5.76 -10.75 -2.39
N CYS A 54 4.57 -10.92 -1.80
CA CYS A 54 4.07 -10.16 -0.66
C CYS A 54 3.81 -11.11 0.51
N GLY A 55 4.80 -11.35 1.36
CA GLY A 55 4.67 -12.28 2.49
C GLY A 55 4.27 -13.69 2.05
N SER A 56 3.02 -14.08 2.32
CA SER A 56 2.48 -15.40 1.90
C SER A 56 1.80 -15.40 0.53
N TYR A 57 1.56 -14.22 -0.05
CA TYR A 57 0.98 -14.05 -1.37
C TYR A 57 2.08 -13.97 -2.43
N VAL A 58 2.16 -15.01 -3.26
CA VAL A 58 3.13 -15.10 -4.35
C VAL A 58 2.36 -15.38 -5.64
N GLY A 59 2.67 -14.64 -6.71
CA GLY A 59 2.02 -14.82 -8.00
C GLY A 59 2.38 -13.72 -9.00
N HIS A 60 1.48 -13.51 -9.96
CA HIS A 60 1.60 -12.44 -10.95
C HIS A 60 0.44 -11.46 -10.82
N THR A 61 0.68 -10.19 -11.14
CA THR A 61 -0.37 -9.17 -11.19
C THR A 61 -1.46 -9.57 -12.18
N SER A 62 -2.72 -9.33 -11.83
CA SER A 62 -3.86 -9.65 -12.70
C SER A 62 -3.93 -8.73 -13.93
N SER A 63 -4.88 -8.97 -14.82
CA SER A 63 -5.07 -8.17 -16.06
C SER A 63 -5.31 -6.67 -15.83
N ASN A 64 -5.61 -6.26 -14.61
CA ASN A 64 -5.78 -4.88 -14.18
C ASN A 64 -4.70 -4.44 -13.17
N GLY A 65 -3.58 -5.16 -13.09
CA GLY A 65 -2.48 -4.86 -12.18
C GLY A 65 -2.68 -5.33 -10.75
N GLY A 66 -3.76 -6.05 -10.45
CA GLY A 66 -4.12 -6.42 -9.09
C GLY A 66 -3.12 -7.40 -8.45
N PHE A 67 -2.69 -7.09 -7.23
CA PHE A 67 -1.88 -7.96 -6.37
C PHE A 67 -2.46 -8.01 -4.95
N ARG A 68 -2.18 -9.08 -4.21
CA ARG A 68 -2.69 -9.30 -2.84
C ARG A 68 -1.56 -9.22 -1.83
N MET A 69 -1.87 -8.69 -0.65
CA MET A 69 -0.94 -8.56 0.46
C MET A 69 -1.70 -8.54 1.79
N SER A 70 -1.00 -8.75 2.90
CA SER A 70 -1.51 -8.58 4.27
C SER A 70 -0.79 -7.41 4.96
N ASP A 71 -1.49 -6.62 5.78
CA ASP A 71 -0.89 -5.47 6.50
C ASP A 71 0.45 -5.84 7.17
N GLY A 72 1.48 -5.02 6.95
CA GLY A 72 2.82 -5.23 7.47
C GLY A 72 3.75 -6.06 6.56
N ASP A 73 3.24 -6.61 5.46
CA ASP A 73 4.06 -7.33 4.49
C ASP A 73 4.98 -6.38 3.71
N ILE A 74 6.16 -6.90 3.36
CA ILE A 74 7.00 -6.34 2.31
C ILE A 74 6.58 -6.99 1.01
N CYS A 75 6.30 -6.18 0.00
CA CYS A 75 6.03 -6.65 -1.35
C CYS A 75 7.22 -6.39 -2.25
N THR A 76 7.76 -7.43 -2.85
CA THR A 76 8.80 -7.33 -3.87
C THR A 76 8.16 -7.54 -5.24
N PHE A 77 8.38 -6.61 -6.16
CA PHE A 77 8.07 -6.78 -7.58
C PHE A 77 9.35 -7.06 -8.35
N PHE A 78 9.29 -8.07 -9.22
CA PHE A 78 10.40 -8.51 -10.07
C PHE A 78 10.06 -8.21 -11.52
N ASP A 79 11.07 -8.19 -12.38
CA ASP A 79 10.90 -8.13 -13.83
C ASP A 79 10.26 -6.80 -14.29
N LEU A 80 10.74 -5.67 -13.72
CA LEU A 80 10.27 -4.34 -14.11
C LEU A 80 11.02 -3.82 -15.35
N ASP A 81 11.28 -4.65 -16.37
CA ASP A 81 11.95 -4.25 -17.62
C ASP A 81 10.97 -3.85 -18.73
N ASP A 82 10.04 -4.76 -19.06
CA ASP A 82 9.09 -4.67 -20.17
C ASP A 82 7.74 -4.13 -19.69
N THR A 83 7.71 -3.58 -18.46
CA THR A 83 6.52 -2.91 -17.95
C THR A 83 6.27 -1.70 -18.83
N VAL A 84 5.09 -1.71 -19.47
CA VAL A 84 4.61 -0.68 -20.40
C VAL A 84 4.32 0.60 -19.61
N SER A 85 5.34 1.20 -18.99
CA SER A 85 5.22 2.54 -18.44
C SER A 85 5.11 3.48 -19.63
N TYR A 86 3.94 4.07 -19.88
CA TYR A 86 3.80 5.10 -20.91
C TYR A 86 4.66 6.32 -20.56
N GLU A 87 4.77 6.63 -19.26
CA GLU A 87 5.79 7.50 -18.69
C GLU A 87 7.03 6.67 -18.35
N TYR A 88 7.98 6.59 -19.29
CA TYR A 88 9.25 5.86 -19.14
C TYR A 88 9.84 6.06 -17.73
N ASN A 89 10.00 4.97 -16.98
CA ASN A 89 10.55 4.91 -15.60
C ASN A 89 9.60 5.30 -14.46
N ILE A 90 8.28 5.43 -14.71
CA ILE A 90 7.28 5.71 -13.65
C ILE A 90 6.15 4.68 -13.69
N LEU A 91 5.85 4.11 -12.53
CA LEU A 91 4.67 3.28 -12.27
C LEU A 91 3.95 3.80 -11.02
N TYR A 92 2.75 3.29 -10.80
CA TYR A 92 1.84 3.74 -9.75
C TYR A 92 1.34 2.56 -8.92
N LEU A 93 1.27 2.76 -7.61
CA LEU A 93 0.53 1.90 -6.70
C LEU A 93 -0.86 2.48 -6.44
N GLY A 94 -1.89 1.81 -6.96
CA GLY A 94 -3.29 2.18 -6.82
C GLY A 94 -4.00 1.40 -5.71
N GLY A 95 -4.82 2.11 -4.93
CA GLY A 95 -5.79 1.55 -3.98
C GLY A 95 -7.06 1.01 -4.66
N ASN A 96 -7.25 1.27 -5.95
CA ASN A 96 -8.36 0.71 -6.74
C ASN A 96 -7.95 0.48 -8.20
N SER A 97 -8.72 -0.35 -8.92
CA SER A 97 -8.41 -0.73 -10.30
C SER A 97 -8.52 0.40 -11.33
N SER A 98 -9.09 1.55 -10.96
CA SER A 98 -9.17 2.74 -11.83
C SER A 98 -8.01 3.71 -11.63
N GLY A 99 -7.13 3.46 -10.63
CA GLY A 99 -6.00 4.32 -10.28
C GLY A 99 -6.37 5.68 -9.69
N THR A 100 -7.66 5.99 -9.52
CA THR A 100 -8.13 7.25 -8.94
C THR A 100 -7.84 7.43 -7.44
N VAL A 101 -7.28 6.40 -6.80
CA VAL A 101 -6.83 6.42 -5.41
C VAL A 101 -5.39 5.92 -5.42
N GLY A 102 -4.42 6.82 -5.25
CA GLY A 102 -3.01 6.48 -5.07
C GLY A 102 -2.71 5.96 -3.67
N LEU A 103 -1.73 5.07 -3.56
CA LEU A 103 -1.13 4.66 -2.30
C LEU A 103 0.08 5.54 -2.04
N ALA A 104 -0.12 6.61 -1.28
CA ALA A 104 0.92 7.57 -0.95
C ALA A 104 1.80 7.13 0.23
N ASP A 105 3.01 7.70 0.30
CA ASP A 105 3.96 7.52 1.39
C ASP A 105 4.39 6.05 1.62
N VAL A 106 4.28 5.19 0.60
CA VAL A 106 4.82 3.83 0.62
C VAL A 106 6.30 3.90 0.32
N GLU A 107 7.13 3.61 1.31
CA GLU A 107 8.59 3.55 1.13
C GLU A 107 8.95 2.42 0.17
N TYR A 108 9.92 2.66 -0.71
CA TYR A 108 10.40 1.66 -1.66
C TYR A 108 11.91 1.74 -1.91
N SER A 109 12.50 0.61 -2.27
CA SER A 109 13.90 0.49 -2.66
C SER A 109 14.07 -0.52 -3.77
N CYS A 110 14.73 -0.12 -4.85
CA CYS A 110 15.05 -0.95 -5.99
C CYS A 110 16.53 -1.34 -6.01
N ASP A 111 16.86 -2.46 -6.67
CA ASP A 111 18.21 -2.99 -6.74
C ASP A 111 19.15 -2.20 -7.68
N SER A 112 18.62 -1.40 -8.61
CA SER A 112 19.37 -0.32 -9.30
C SER A 112 19.91 0.76 -8.37
N GLY A 113 19.42 0.82 -7.13
CA GLY A 113 19.73 1.87 -6.14
C GLY A 113 18.75 3.04 -6.15
N ILE A 114 17.72 3.02 -6.99
CA ILE A 114 16.59 3.95 -6.90
C ILE A 114 15.80 3.64 -5.62
N SER A 115 15.47 4.66 -4.84
CA SER A 115 14.69 4.52 -3.61
C SER A 115 13.94 5.81 -3.31
N GLY A 116 12.86 5.71 -2.55
CA GLY A 116 12.03 6.85 -2.20
C GLY A 116 10.77 6.46 -1.44
N ALA A 117 9.77 7.32 -1.55
CA ALA A 117 8.40 7.04 -1.12
C ALA A 117 7.45 7.41 -2.26
N THR A 118 6.36 6.68 -2.42
CA THR A 118 5.34 7.00 -3.42
C THR A 118 4.73 8.38 -3.15
N ASP A 119 4.41 9.12 -4.22
CA ASP A 119 3.73 10.40 -4.10
C ASP A 119 2.23 10.25 -3.81
N TYR A 120 1.48 11.36 -3.80
CA TYR A 120 0.04 11.36 -3.52
C TYR A 120 -0.78 10.48 -4.49
N ASP A 121 -0.33 10.36 -5.73
CA ASP A 121 -0.98 9.56 -6.77
C ASP A 121 -0.44 8.11 -6.78
N GLY A 122 0.47 7.78 -5.86
CA GLY A 122 1.09 6.47 -5.74
C GLY A 122 2.28 6.26 -6.67
N ALA A 123 2.80 7.33 -7.29
CA ALA A 123 3.87 7.24 -8.28
C ALA A 123 5.21 6.86 -7.64
N PHE A 124 5.95 5.97 -8.28
CA PHE A 124 7.33 5.63 -7.94
C PHE A 124 8.19 5.49 -9.19
N SER A 125 9.49 5.71 -9.04
CA SER A 125 10.47 5.52 -10.11
C SER A 125 11.19 4.18 -10.03
N PHE A 126 11.56 3.63 -11.19
CA PHE A 126 12.32 2.38 -11.34
C PHE A 126 13.22 2.48 -12.58
N ASP A 127 14.16 1.54 -12.74
CA ASP A 127 15.07 1.43 -13.90
C ASP A 127 14.73 0.18 -14.74
N PRO A 128 13.98 0.33 -15.84
CA PRO A 128 13.66 -0.79 -16.74
C PRO A 128 14.87 -1.30 -17.52
N ASP A 129 15.90 -0.47 -17.69
CA ASP A 129 17.11 -0.82 -18.43
C ASP A 129 18.17 -1.47 -17.53
N TYR A 130 17.86 -1.66 -16.23
CA TYR A 130 18.77 -2.30 -15.29
C TYR A 130 19.01 -3.77 -15.66
N ILE A 131 20.28 -4.12 -15.84
CA ILE A 131 20.68 -5.48 -16.22
C ILE A 131 20.98 -6.27 -14.96
N ASN A 132 19.96 -6.93 -14.43
CA ASN A 132 20.13 -7.97 -13.41
C ASN A 132 20.21 -9.37 -14.09
N PRO A 133 21.19 -10.21 -13.70
CA PRO A 133 21.46 -11.48 -14.38
C PRO A 133 20.36 -12.55 -14.22
N ASP A 134 19.51 -12.43 -13.18
CA ASP A 134 18.47 -13.42 -12.87
C ASP A 134 17.06 -12.93 -13.24
N TYR A 135 16.85 -11.61 -13.25
CA TYR A 135 15.61 -10.95 -13.67
C TYR A 135 15.99 -9.70 -14.49
N PRO A 136 15.57 -9.54 -15.75
CA PRO A 136 15.78 -8.28 -16.45
C PRO A 136 14.96 -7.16 -15.79
N GLY A 137 15.50 -5.93 -15.78
CA GLY A 137 14.85 -4.78 -15.17
C GLY A 137 15.00 -4.73 -13.65
N ASP A 138 14.44 -3.67 -13.07
CA ASP A 138 14.54 -3.42 -11.63
C ASP A 138 13.74 -4.44 -10.81
N ILE A 139 14.26 -4.75 -9.63
CA ILE A 139 13.55 -5.45 -8.55
C ILE A 139 13.31 -4.42 -7.45
N CYS A 140 12.06 -4.15 -7.11
CA CYS A 140 11.69 -3.14 -6.12
C CYS A 140 10.94 -3.73 -4.93
N ASP A 141 11.45 -3.47 -3.74
CA ASP A 141 10.81 -3.77 -2.45
C ASP A 141 9.95 -2.58 -2.00
N PHE A 142 8.73 -2.86 -1.54
CA PHE A 142 7.79 -1.88 -1.00
C PHE A 142 7.38 -2.23 0.42
N TYR A 143 7.33 -1.21 1.27
CA TYR A 143 7.13 -1.38 2.70
C TYR A 143 5.77 -0.82 3.15
N PHE A 144 4.81 -1.71 3.43
CA PHE A 144 3.45 -1.35 3.84
C PHE A 144 3.28 -1.45 5.37
N TYR A 145 3.59 -0.37 6.10
CA TYR A 145 3.57 -0.32 7.58
C TYR A 145 2.37 0.41 8.19
#